data_AF-I9NP75-F1
#
_entry.id   AF-I9NP75-F1
#
_cell.length_a   1.000
_cell.length_b   1.000
_cell.length_c   1.000
_cell.angle_alpha   90.00
_cell.angle_beta   90.00
_cell.angle_gamma   90.00
#
_symmetry.space_group_name_H-M   'P 1'
#
loop_
_entity.id
_entity.type
_entity.pdbx_description
1 polymer ?
#
loop_
_entity_poly.entity_id
_entity_poly.type
_entity_poly.pdbx_seq_one_letter_code
_entity_poly.pdbx_strand_id
1 'polypeptide(L)'
;MIRNLKQFAAGAAIVTSIGMQMLMPSYVDAAVKTVDLESSVFTSAESINCNSSKIELANPPEFHTNRKAYIGAGVEGLDYEKMIKWQQNVDEGRELWRIDPMQVARVEGKKYGFTEQDGFSIVKILRSSSISRYGQIDVEILRQGKIHTMTLVKPFAQRDTIWTTYKVDGTLASSDKSVKTKVLFKTNKYKDWKFYRSEYPQEMFFAAIDNHNGRLNYNNGIAKEIVNQFKGSKFTNKLILFANMGASSAQSDIGIEKVIVSGKNMTVYVHTKSPRPDQFITMNIIYPDDYVAIDRSLIEGQGTMKITFIDQNGTIIGKDKLKIKKE
;
A
#
# COMPACT_ATOMS: atom_id res chain seq x y z
N MET A 1 -13.61 -50.17 -32.69
CA MET A 1 -12.29 -50.69 -33.07
C MET A 1 -11.71 -49.77 -34.14
N ILE A 2 -10.50 -49.26 -33.91
CA ILE A 2 -9.56 -48.64 -34.87
C ILE A 2 -9.91 -47.25 -35.43
N ARG A 3 -9.24 -46.24 -34.87
CA ARG A 3 -8.99 -44.92 -35.47
C ARG A 3 -7.86 -45.06 -36.49
N ASN A 4 -8.02 -44.49 -37.69
CA ASN A 4 -6.91 -44.29 -38.63
C ASN A 4 -6.39 -42.86 -38.51
N LEU A 5 -5.14 -42.76 -38.06
CA LEU A 5 -4.32 -41.56 -37.95
C LEU A 5 -3.56 -41.38 -39.27
N LYS A 6 -3.75 -40.27 -39.98
CA LYS A 6 -2.87 -39.87 -41.08
C LYS A 6 -1.89 -38.82 -40.58
N GLN A 7 -0.61 -39.14 -40.73
CA GLN A 7 0.55 -38.28 -40.53
C GLN A 7 0.62 -37.21 -41.62
N PHE A 8 1.15 -36.03 -41.26
CA PHE A 8 1.93 -35.20 -42.16
C PHE A 8 3.04 -34.50 -41.36
N ALA A 9 4.26 -34.57 -41.89
CA ALA A 9 5.48 -34.01 -41.35
C ALA A 9 5.93 -32.80 -42.17
N ALA A 10 6.47 -31.79 -41.48
CA ALA A 10 7.47 -30.80 -41.93
C ALA A 10 7.79 -29.95 -40.68
N GLY A 11 9.01 -29.70 -40.21
CA GLY A 11 10.32 -29.72 -40.86
C GLY A 11 10.85 -28.29 -40.96
N ALA A 12 11.55 -27.81 -39.93
CA ALA A 12 12.57 -26.76 -40.03
C ALA A 12 13.35 -26.63 -38.70
N ALA A 13 14.62 -27.05 -38.74
CA ALA A 13 15.64 -26.73 -37.75
C ALA A 13 16.55 -25.64 -38.32
N ILE A 14 16.95 -24.66 -37.52
CA ILE A 14 18.11 -23.80 -37.81
C ILE A 14 18.93 -23.65 -36.52
N VAL A 15 20.14 -24.21 -36.55
CA VAL A 15 21.24 -23.98 -35.60
C VAL A 15 22.50 -23.76 -36.45
N THR A 16 23.21 -22.67 -36.19
CA THR A 16 24.67 -22.42 -36.39
C THR A 16 24.90 -20.99 -35.83
N SER A 17 25.56 -20.68 -34.69
CA SER A 17 26.98 -20.85 -34.27
C SER A 17 27.98 -20.53 -35.40
N ILE A 18 28.90 -19.55 -35.32
CA ILE A 18 30.19 -19.39 -34.60
C ILE A 18 30.71 -17.97 -35.05
N GLY A 19 31.56 -17.17 -34.39
CA GLY A 19 32.52 -17.33 -33.28
C GLY A 19 32.97 -15.95 -32.73
N MET A 20 33.42 -15.90 -31.47
CA MET A 20 34.81 -15.75 -31.00
C MET A 20 35.50 -14.42 -31.43
N GLN A 21 35.73 -13.46 -30.52
CA GLN A 21 36.75 -13.33 -29.46
C GLN A 21 37.91 -12.42 -29.93
N MET A 22 38.20 -11.32 -29.21
CA MET A 22 39.53 -10.92 -28.70
C MET A 22 39.80 -9.39 -28.58
N LEU A 23 40.35 -9.04 -27.40
CA LEU A 23 41.37 -8.02 -27.07
C LEU A 23 40.98 -6.54 -26.77
N MET A 24 41.34 -6.15 -25.54
CA MET A 24 41.53 -4.80 -24.95
C MET A 24 42.73 -4.04 -25.62
N PRO A 25 43.24 -2.82 -25.23
CA PRO A 25 43.06 -2.03 -23.98
C PRO A 25 43.12 -0.45 -24.04
N SER A 26 42.86 0.17 -22.86
CA SER A 26 43.52 1.38 -22.25
C SER A 26 43.58 2.80 -22.89
N TYR A 27 43.27 3.79 -22.02
CA TYR A 27 43.69 5.22 -21.96
C TYR A 27 43.17 6.16 -23.09
N VAL A 28 42.77 7.43 -22.84
CA VAL A 28 43.62 8.56 -22.45
C VAL A 28 42.87 9.63 -21.62
N ASP A 29 43.64 10.20 -20.70
CA ASP A 29 43.43 11.31 -19.77
C ASP A 29 43.62 12.68 -20.47
N ALA A 30 42.83 13.71 -20.15
CA ALA A 30 43.23 15.10 -20.37
C ALA A 30 42.34 16.08 -19.58
N ALA A 31 42.89 16.53 -18.45
CA ALA A 31 42.52 17.76 -17.78
C ALA A 31 42.78 19.00 -18.67
N VAL A 32 42.13 20.13 -18.35
CA VAL A 32 42.82 21.36 -17.84
C VAL A 32 41.88 22.59 -17.85
N LYS A 33 41.73 23.14 -16.63
CA LYS A 33 41.61 24.55 -16.17
C LYS A 33 40.54 25.51 -16.71
N THR A 34 39.60 25.80 -15.81
CA THR A 34 39.28 27.09 -15.16
C THR A 34 39.91 28.39 -15.70
N VAL A 35 39.07 29.42 -15.90
CA VAL A 35 39.31 30.81 -15.43
C VAL A 35 37.96 31.44 -15.02
N ASP A 36 37.91 31.90 -13.77
CA ASP A 36 36.85 32.73 -13.17
C ASP A 36 36.89 34.17 -13.70
N LEU A 37 35.73 34.86 -13.70
CA LEU A 37 35.65 36.27 -13.33
C LEU A 37 34.19 36.66 -12.99
N GLU A 38 34.01 37.11 -11.75
CA GLU A 38 32.77 37.57 -11.15
C GLU A 38 32.33 38.99 -11.57
N SER A 39 31.04 39.22 -11.32
CA SER A 39 30.41 40.44 -10.79
C SER A 39 29.78 41.43 -11.78
N SER A 40 28.47 41.63 -11.64
CA SER A 40 27.92 42.89 -11.14
C SER A 40 26.39 42.81 -11.01
N VAL A 41 25.88 43.53 -10.02
CA VAL A 41 24.49 43.58 -9.55
C VAL A 41 23.81 44.85 -10.12
N PHE A 42 22.46 44.85 -10.11
CA PHE A 42 21.49 45.96 -9.97
C PHE A 42 20.58 46.31 -11.18
N THR A 43 19.26 46.12 -10.94
CA THR A 43 18.07 46.97 -11.24
C THR A 43 17.97 47.69 -12.60
N SER A 44 16.83 47.80 -13.29
CA SER A 44 15.50 48.23 -12.86
C SER A 44 14.47 48.11 -14.03
N ALA A 45 13.23 48.50 -13.75
CA ALA A 45 11.98 48.18 -14.45
C ALA A 45 11.64 48.93 -15.78
N GLU A 46 10.60 48.38 -16.43
CA GLU A 46 9.57 49.01 -17.28
C GLU A 46 9.91 49.62 -18.65
N SER A 47 9.32 49.05 -19.71
CA SER A 47 8.30 49.77 -20.50
C SER A 47 7.52 48.82 -21.42
N ILE A 48 6.21 49.04 -21.42
CA ILE A 48 5.16 48.37 -22.19
C ILE A 48 5.16 48.96 -23.60
N ASN A 49 5.06 48.12 -24.63
CA ASN A 49 4.47 48.53 -25.89
C ASN A 49 3.59 47.41 -26.48
N CYS A 50 2.27 47.59 -26.34
CA CYS A 50 1.25 46.79 -26.97
C CYS A 50 0.96 47.35 -28.36
N ASN A 51 1.32 46.62 -29.41
CA ASN A 51 0.68 46.76 -30.72
C ASN A 51 -0.23 45.56 -30.97
N SER A 52 -1.52 45.87 -30.92
CA SER A 52 -2.68 45.04 -31.16
C SER A 52 -2.74 44.58 -32.63
N SER A 53 -2.45 43.30 -32.85
CA SER A 53 -2.88 42.58 -34.04
C SER A 53 -3.89 41.53 -33.59
N LYS A 54 -5.11 41.65 -34.10
CA LYS A 54 -6.26 40.77 -33.87
C LYS A 54 -5.91 39.32 -34.21
N ILE A 55 -5.55 38.53 -33.20
CA ILE A 55 -5.48 37.07 -33.27
C ILE A 55 -6.83 36.57 -32.77
N GLU A 56 -7.61 35.90 -33.63
CA GLU A 56 -8.70 35.05 -33.17
C GLU A 56 -8.09 34.04 -32.19
N LEU A 57 -8.42 34.22 -30.91
CA LEU A 57 -8.03 33.32 -29.85
C LEU A 57 -8.74 31.99 -30.12
N ALA A 58 -8.07 31.07 -30.80
CA ALA A 58 -8.39 29.66 -30.67
C ALA A 58 -8.44 29.38 -29.16
N ASN A 59 -9.61 28.93 -28.68
CA ASN A 59 -9.82 28.62 -27.27
C ASN A 59 -8.59 27.86 -26.77
N PRO A 60 -7.89 28.34 -25.73
CA PRO A 60 -6.80 27.58 -25.15
C PRO A 60 -7.39 26.22 -24.75
N PRO A 61 -6.67 25.10 -24.98
CA PRO A 61 -7.15 23.81 -24.52
C PRO A 61 -7.45 23.99 -23.04
N GLU A 62 -8.69 23.69 -22.65
CA GLU A 62 -9.09 23.63 -21.25
C GLU A 62 -8.14 22.64 -20.57
N PHE A 63 -7.04 23.14 -20.05
CA PHE A 63 -6.30 22.47 -19.01
C PHE A 63 -7.24 22.55 -17.81
N HIS A 64 -8.16 21.60 -17.74
CA HIS A 64 -8.71 21.16 -16.49
C HIS A 64 -7.50 20.91 -15.59
N THR A 65 -7.21 21.87 -14.72
CA THR A 65 -6.30 21.69 -13.61
C THR A 65 -7.00 20.78 -12.63
N ASN A 66 -7.18 19.52 -13.03
CA ASN A 66 -7.35 18.40 -12.15
C ASN A 66 -5.97 18.10 -11.54
N ARG A 67 -5.39 19.11 -10.87
CA ARG A 67 -4.36 18.85 -9.86
C ARG A 67 -5.12 18.26 -8.68
N LYS A 68 -5.40 16.97 -8.79
CA LYS A 68 -5.68 16.10 -7.66
C LYS A 68 -4.64 16.46 -6.60
N ALA A 69 -5.06 17.05 -5.49
CA ALA A 69 -4.21 17.15 -4.32
C ALA A 69 -3.76 15.73 -4.02
N TYR A 70 -2.47 15.44 -4.20
CA TYR A 70 -1.90 14.12 -3.94
C TYR A 70 -1.82 13.96 -2.42
N ILE A 71 -2.94 13.64 -1.79
CA ILE A 71 -3.03 13.30 -0.37
C ILE A 71 -2.60 11.84 -0.24
N GLY A 72 -1.30 11.60 -0.18
CA GLY A 72 -0.80 10.33 0.34
C GLY A 72 -1.26 10.19 1.80
N ALA A 73 -1.78 9.03 2.19
CA ALA A 73 -2.20 8.76 3.56
C ALA A 73 -1.07 9.12 4.55
N GLY A 74 -1.27 10.21 5.32
CA GLY A 74 -0.32 10.68 6.34
C GLY A 74 -0.20 9.78 7.56
N VAL A 75 -1.16 8.89 7.79
CA VAL A 75 -1.32 8.00 8.95
C VAL A 75 -1.97 6.70 8.47
N GLU A 76 -1.32 5.56 8.66
CA GLU A 76 -1.85 4.25 8.27
C GLU A 76 -3.00 3.79 9.20
N GLY A 77 -4.06 3.19 8.66
CA GLY A 77 -5.16 2.61 9.46
C GLY A 77 -6.30 3.57 9.83
N LEU A 78 -6.28 4.82 9.34
CA LEU A 78 -7.42 5.74 9.44
C LEU A 78 -8.42 5.57 8.29
N ASP A 79 -9.70 5.82 8.58
CA ASP A 79 -10.74 5.97 7.56
C ASP A 79 -10.65 7.36 6.92
N TYR A 80 -9.96 7.45 5.78
CA TYR A 80 -9.71 8.72 5.11
C TYR A 80 -10.97 9.37 4.51
N GLU A 81 -11.98 8.59 4.11
CA GLU A 81 -13.25 9.18 3.66
C GLU A 81 -13.92 9.94 4.81
N LYS A 82 -13.87 9.35 6.01
CA LYS A 82 -14.34 10.02 7.23
C LYS A 82 -13.49 11.23 7.59
N MET A 83 -12.16 11.12 7.52
CA MET A 83 -11.26 12.24 7.82
C MET A 83 -11.47 13.42 6.87
N ILE A 84 -11.69 13.16 5.56
CA ILE A 84 -11.96 14.21 4.57
C ILE A 84 -13.25 14.94 4.92
N LYS A 85 -14.32 14.22 5.29
CA LYS A 85 -15.57 14.85 5.74
C LYS A 85 -15.39 15.70 6.99
N TRP A 86 -14.58 15.24 7.94
CA TRP A 86 -14.25 16.01 9.14
C TRP A 86 -13.44 17.26 8.85
N GLN A 87 -12.50 17.19 7.90
CA GLN A 87 -11.78 18.38 7.45
C GLN A 87 -12.73 19.37 6.77
N GLN A 88 -13.61 18.90 5.87
CA GLN A 88 -14.63 19.75 5.24
C GLN A 88 -15.54 20.43 6.28
N ASN A 89 -15.95 19.71 7.33
CA ASN A 89 -16.71 20.31 8.42
C ASN A 89 -15.93 21.46 9.08
N VAL A 90 -14.65 21.25 9.40
CA VAL A 90 -13.79 22.28 9.99
C VAL A 90 -13.61 23.48 9.06
N ASP A 91 -13.40 23.23 7.76
CA ASP A 91 -13.26 24.27 6.75
C ASP A 91 -14.57 25.10 6.62
N GLU A 92 -15.73 24.49 6.86
CA GLU A 92 -17.05 25.13 6.92
C GLU A 92 -17.39 25.74 8.31
N GLY A 93 -16.43 25.79 9.23
CA GLY A 93 -16.62 26.36 10.57
C GLY A 93 -17.35 25.46 11.57
N ARG A 94 -17.60 24.19 11.21
CA ARG A 94 -18.21 23.17 12.08
C ARG A 94 -17.13 22.27 12.70
N GLU A 95 -17.42 21.64 13.84
CA GLU A 95 -16.46 20.75 14.50
C GLU A 95 -15.07 21.37 14.78
N LEU A 96 -14.98 22.69 14.99
CA LEU A 96 -13.71 23.41 15.21
C LEU A 96 -12.88 22.83 16.36
N TRP A 97 -13.51 22.12 17.30
CA TRP A 97 -12.82 21.37 18.35
C TRP A 97 -11.78 20.36 17.80
N ARG A 98 -11.86 19.97 16.52
CA ARG A 98 -10.90 19.08 15.87
C ARG A 98 -9.54 19.71 15.60
N ILE A 99 -9.42 21.04 15.59
CA ILE A 99 -8.12 21.71 15.37
C ILE A 99 -7.28 21.80 16.66
N ASP A 100 -7.92 21.67 17.83
CA ASP A 100 -7.27 21.64 19.12
C ASP A 100 -7.11 20.19 19.61
N PRO A 101 -5.88 19.66 19.73
CA PRO A 101 -5.65 18.28 20.15
C PRO A 101 -6.20 18.00 21.55
N MET A 102 -6.24 18.98 22.46
CA MET A 102 -6.78 18.77 23.80
C MET A 102 -8.31 18.64 23.76
N GLN A 103 -8.98 19.42 22.92
CA GLN A 103 -10.41 19.28 22.69
C GLN A 103 -10.73 17.95 22.01
N VAL A 104 -9.92 17.51 21.04
CA VAL A 104 -10.04 16.17 20.45
C VAL A 104 -9.92 15.08 21.50
N ALA A 105 -8.92 15.16 22.39
CA ALA A 105 -8.76 14.17 23.46
C ALA A 105 -9.99 14.08 24.36
N ARG A 106 -10.60 15.21 24.71
CA ARG A 106 -11.81 15.26 25.56
C ARG A 106 -13.05 14.76 24.82
N VAL A 107 -13.27 15.19 23.59
CA VAL A 107 -14.48 14.85 22.81
C VAL A 107 -14.42 13.40 22.35
N GLU A 108 -13.34 12.99 21.69
CA GLU A 108 -13.19 11.61 21.25
C GLU A 108 -12.89 10.66 22.42
N GLY A 109 -12.34 11.15 23.54
CA GLY A 109 -12.12 10.37 24.76
C GLY A 109 -13.39 9.82 25.38
N LYS A 110 -14.54 10.49 25.19
CA LYS A 110 -15.86 10.01 25.65
C LYS A 110 -16.18 8.62 25.10
N LYS A 111 -15.74 8.28 23.88
CA LYS A 111 -15.95 6.94 23.28
C LYS A 111 -15.16 5.83 23.99
N TYR A 112 -14.16 6.19 24.79
CA TYR A 112 -13.37 5.28 25.64
C TYR A 112 -13.79 5.35 27.11
N GLY A 113 -14.89 6.05 27.41
CA GLY A 113 -15.44 6.20 28.74
C GLY A 113 -14.71 7.23 29.61
N PHE A 114 -13.82 8.05 29.05
CA PHE A 114 -13.22 9.18 29.77
C PHE A 114 -14.21 10.34 29.87
N THR A 115 -14.14 11.09 30.97
CA THR A 115 -15.04 12.20 31.25
C THR A 115 -14.26 13.49 31.54
N GLU A 116 -14.95 14.62 31.64
CA GLU A 116 -14.32 15.92 31.89
C GLU A 116 -13.71 16.04 33.29
N GLN A 117 -14.03 15.10 34.19
CA GLN A 117 -13.43 14.98 35.53
C GLN A 117 -12.08 14.27 35.52
N ASP A 118 -11.72 13.59 34.43
CA ASP A 118 -10.40 12.96 34.27
C ASP A 118 -9.33 14.03 33.97
N GLY A 119 -8.11 13.81 34.45
CA GLY A 119 -7.00 14.75 34.23
C GLY A 119 -6.33 14.50 32.88
N PHE A 120 -6.39 15.45 31.94
CA PHE A 120 -5.73 15.36 30.63
C PHE A 120 -4.47 16.23 30.57
N SER A 121 -3.33 15.64 30.21
CA SER A 121 -2.05 16.36 30.09
C SER A 121 -1.31 15.95 28.83
N ILE A 122 -0.83 16.89 28.03
CA ILE A 122 0.05 16.57 26.90
C ILE A 122 1.42 16.19 27.46
N VAL A 123 1.86 14.96 27.20
CA VAL A 123 3.16 14.45 27.66
C VAL A 123 4.17 14.34 26.53
N LYS A 124 3.72 14.34 25.28
CA LYS A 124 4.61 14.27 24.12
C LYS A 124 4.02 14.97 22.92
N ILE A 125 4.86 15.74 22.22
CA ILE A 125 4.53 16.35 20.93
C ILE A 125 5.64 15.98 19.94
N LEU A 126 5.26 15.33 18.84
CA LEU A 126 6.14 14.96 17.75
C LEU A 126 5.66 15.64 16.48
N ARG A 127 6.56 16.32 15.77
CA ARG A 127 6.26 16.94 14.46
C ARG A 127 6.00 15.89 13.37
N SER A 128 6.57 14.70 13.53
CA SER A 128 6.35 13.52 12.71
C SER A 128 6.75 12.26 13.51
N SER A 129 6.19 11.11 13.15
CA SER A 129 6.51 9.81 13.73
C SER A 129 6.33 8.69 12.72
N SER A 130 6.67 7.46 13.11
CA SER A 130 6.45 6.26 12.29
C SER A 130 4.96 6.00 11.96
N ILE A 131 4.03 6.57 12.73
CA ILE A 131 2.58 6.41 12.53
C ILE A 131 1.92 7.65 11.94
N SER A 132 2.55 8.83 11.99
CA SER A 132 1.98 10.07 11.47
C SER A 132 3.05 10.97 10.88
N ARG A 133 2.96 11.24 9.58
CA ARG A 133 3.90 12.13 8.87
C ARG A 133 3.76 13.61 9.26
N TYR A 134 2.59 14.01 9.75
CA TYR A 134 2.24 15.44 9.90
C TYR A 134 2.05 15.90 11.35
N GLY A 135 2.15 14.98 12.30
CA GLY A 135 2.12 15.31 13.72
C GLY A 135 1.52 14.20 14.57
N GLN A 136 2.11 13.96 15.73
CA GLN A 136 1.60 13.08 16.76
C GLN A 136 1.66 13.81 18.11
N ILE A 137 0.62 13.66 18.92
CA ILE A 137 0.59 14.11 20.31
C ILE A 137 0.18 12.93 21.17
N ASP A 138 0.91 12.67 22.25
CA ASP A 138 0.48 11.73 23.27
C ASP A 138 -0.06 12.52 24.47
N VAL A 139 -1.29 12.22 24.84
CA VAL A 139 -2.04 12.81 25.95
C VAL A 139 -2.15 11.77 27.05
N GLU A 140 -1.63 12.09 28.22
CA GLU A 140 -1.82 11.31 29.43
C GLU A 140 -3.18 11.63 30.05
N ILE A 141 -3.88 10.59 30.50
CA ILE A 141 -5.20 10.68 31.11
C ILE A 141 -5.18 9.98 32.47
N LEU A 142 -5.28 10.75 33.55
CA LEU A 142 -5.38 10.24 34.91
C LEU A 142 -6.85 10.03 35.27
N ARG A 143 -7.23 8.76 35.47
CA ARG A 143 -8.57 8.36 35.88
C ARG A 143 -8.49 7.43 37.07
N GLN A 144 -9.08 7.82 38.20
CA GLN A 144 -9.16 6.98 39.41
C GLN A 144 -7.79 6.40 39.83
N GLY A 145 -6.73 7.22 39.75
CA GLY A 145 -5.36 6.80 40.08
C GLY A 145 -4.65 5.97 39.01
N LYS A 146 -5.26 5.73 37.84
CA LYS A 146 -4.66 5.01 36.72
C LYS A 146 -4.31 5.95 35.57
N ILE A 147 -3.09 5.82 35.09
CA ILE A 147 -2.56 6.57 33.96
C ILE A 147 -2.89 5.82 32.66
N HIS A 148 -3.49 6.52 31.71
CA HIS A 148 -3.75 6.05 30.35
C HIS A 148 -3.04 6.99 29.37
N THR A 149 -2.73 6.50 28.17
CA THR A 149 -2.10 7.34 27.13
C THR A 149 -2.94 7.29 25.86
N MET A 150 -3.44 8.44 25.44
CA MET A 150 -4.14 8.63 24.18
C MET A 150 -3.20 9.24 23.14
N THR A 151 -2.96 8.53 22.04
CA THR A 151 -2.18 9.03 20.92
C THR A 151 -3.11 9.67 19.90
N LEU A 152 -2.88 10.96 19.63
CA LEU A 152 -3.55 11.76 18.60
C LEU A 152 -2.61 11.97 17.42
N VAL A 153 -3.17 12.06 16.22
CA VAL A 153 -2.41 12.21 14.97
C VAL A 153 -3.05 13.23 14.03
N LYS A 154 -2.21 13.89 13.22
CA LYS A 154 -2.63 14.72 12.09
C LYS A 154 -2.67 13.91 10.79
N PRO A 155 -3.83 13.74 10.15
CA PRO A 155 -3.95 12.98 8.92
C PRO A 155 -3.53 13.75 7.65
N PHE A 156 -3.47 15.09 7.71
CA PHE A 156 -3.21 15.96 6.55
C PHE A 156 -2.06 16.93 6.80
N ALA A 157 -1.44 17.40 5.70
CA ALA A 157 -0.21 18.18 5.70
C ALA A 157 -0.47 19.71 5.70
N GLN A 158 -1.16 20.28 6.69
CA GLN A 158 -1.33 21.75 6.81
C GLN A 158 -1.43 22.19 8.29
N ARG A 159 -1.34 23.52 8.53
CA ARG A 159 -1.42 24.06 9.91
C ARG A 159 -2.79 23.81 10.54
N ASP A 160 -3.85 24.09 9.79
CA ASP A 160 -5.23 24.13 10.29
C ASP A 160 -6.00 22.84 10.02
N THR A 161 -5.28 21.71 9.97
CA THR A 161 -5.90 20.40 9.76
C THR A 161 -6.27 19.73 11.05
N ILE A 162 -7.31 18.90 10.97
CA ILE A 162 -7.84 18.13 12.09
C ILE A 162 -6.78 17.28 12.81
N TRP A 163 -6.99 17.08 14.11
CA TRP A 163 -6.44 15.98 14.88
C TRP A 163 -7.51 14.88 15.04
N THR A 164 -7.07 13.63 15.22
CA THR A 164 -7.97 12.54 15.60
C THR A 164 -7.25 11.51 16.48
N THR A 165 -8.00 10.75 17.28
CA THR A 165 -7.43 9.69 18.12
C THR A 165 -7.02 8.50 17.27
N TYR A 166 -5.73 8.16 17.32
CA TYR A 166 -5.17 6.95 16.72
C TYR A 166 -5.34 5.73 17.64
N LYS A 167 -5.01 5.86 18.94
CA LYS A 167 -5.17 4.79 19.93
C LYS A 167 -5.24 5.32 21.36
N VAL A 168 -5.69 4.46 22.28
CA VAL A 168 -5.61 4.65 23.73
C VAL A 168 -4.99 3.40 24.35
N ASP A 169 -3.90 3.55 25.08
CA ASP A 169 -3.24 2.52 25.86
C ASP A 169 -3.62 2.67 27.35
N GLY A 170 -3.91 1.56 28.05
CA GLY A 170 -4.15 1.53 29.50
C GLY A 170 -5.57 1.24 30.00
N THR A 171 -6.58 1.07 29.13
CA THR A 171 -7.96 0.84 29.59
C THR A 171 -8.15 -0.54 30.21
N LEU A 172 -8.80 -0.59 31.38
CA LEU A 172 -9.41 -1.77 31.98
C LEU A 172 -10.12 -2.59 30.89
N ALA A 173 -9.73 -3.86 30.79
CA ALA A 173 -10.35 -4.82 29.91
C ALA A 173 -11.87 -4.87 30.18
N SER A 174 -12.68 -4.62 29.15
CA SER A 174 -13.81 -5.52 29.00
C SER A 174 -13.19 -6.90 28.76
N SER A 175 -13.39 -7.80 29.72
CA SER A 175 -13.00 -9.19 29.63
C SER A 175 -13.78 -9.84 28.50
N ASP A 176 -13.27 -9.69 27.29
CA ASP A 176 -13.26 -10.78 26.34
C ASP A 176 -11.79 -11.04 26.03
N LYS A 177 -11.39 -12.31 25.98
CA LYS A 177 -10.22 -12.72 25.19
C LYS A 177 -10.55 -12.53 23.70
N SER A 178 -10.96 -11.33 23.31
CA SER A 178 -11.16 -10.92 21.94
C SER A 178 -9.79 -10.76 21.36
N VAL A 179 -9.38 -11.73 20.53
CA VAL A 179 -8.21 -11.59 19.68
C VAL A 179 -8.43 -10.32 18.85
N LYS A 180 -7.71 -9.24 19.21
CA LYS A 180 -7.86 -7.93 18.56
C LYS A 180 -7.61 -8.12 17.06
N THR A 181 -8.70 -8.07 16.31
CA THR A 181 -8.70 -8.27 14.86
C THR A 181 -8.36 -6.93 14.21
N LYS A 182 -7.23 -6.88 13.49
CA LYS A 182 -6.69 -5.68 12.84
C LYS A 182 -6.77 -5.86 11.33
N VAL A 183 -7.35 -4.89 10.62
CA VAL A 183 -7.28 -4.83 9.16
C VAL A 183 -5.97 -4.16 8.76
N LEU A 184 -5.15 -4.85 7.98
CA LEU A 184 -3.85 -4.36 7.50
C LEU A 184 -3.91 -3.81 6.07
N PHE A 185 -4.90 -4.25 5.28
CA PHE A 185 -5.11 -3.79 3.92
C PHE A 185 -6.58 -3.98 3.54
N LYS A 186 -7.14 -3.07 2.73
CA LYS A 186 -8.47 -3.21 2.14
C LYS A 186 -8.57 -2.36 0.86
N THR A 187 -9.20 -2.90 -0.17
CA THR A 187 -9.60 -2.19 -1.39
C THR A 187 -10.98 -2.63 -1.85
N ASN A 188 -11.68 -1.81 -2.63
CA ASN A 188 -12.95 -2.15 -3.27
C ASN A 188 -12.82 -2.39 -4.78
N LYS A 189 -11.59 -2.36 -5.32
CA LYS A 189 -11.29 -2.52 -6.77
C LYS A 189 -11.91 -3.78 -7.39
N TYR A 190 -12.04 -4.85 -6.59
CA TYR A 190 -12.45 -6.17 -7.07
C TYR A 190 -13.89 -6.53 -6.73
N LYS A 191 -14.68 -5.60 -6.15
CA LYS A 191 -16.02 -5.88 -5.63
C LYS A 191 -16.99 -6.50 -6.66
N ASP A 192 -16.81 -6.17 -7.94
CA ASP A 192 -17.69 -6.61 -9.03
C ASP A 192 -17.18 -7.86 -9.75
N TRP A 193 -16.03 -8.41 -9.33
CA TRP A 193 -15.46 -9.62 -9.91
C TRP A 193 -16.25 -10.86 -9.52
N LYS A 194 -16.41 -11.76 -10.48
CA LYS A 194 -17.13 -13.02 -10.32
C LYS A 194 -16.34 -14.14 -10.98
N PHE A 195 -16.35 -15.29 -10.31
CA PHE A 195 -15.76 -16.52 -10.82
C PHE A 195 -16.91 -17.48 -11.13
N TYR A 196 -17.01 -17.89 -12.39
CA TYR A 196 -18.13 -18.66 -12.93
C TYR A 196 -17.80 -20.13 -13.18
N ARG A 197 -16.51 -20.50 -13.14
CA ARG A 197 -16.10 -21.89 -13.28
C ARG A 197 -16.35 -22.66 -11.98
N SER A 198 -16.57 -23.96 -12.10
CA SER A 198 -16.79 -24.85 -10.96
C SER A 198 -15.55 -25.05 -10.10
N GLU A 199 -14.37 -24.83 -10.67
CA GLU A 199 -13.08 -25.07 -10.02
C GLU A 199 -12.02 -24.04 -10.43
N TYR A 200 -11.09 -23.81 -9.51
CA TYR A 200 -9.90 -23.00 -9.75
C TYR A 200 -8.85 -23.79 -10.53
N PRO A 201 -7.98 -23.12 -11.31
CA PRO A 201 -6.85 -23.80 -11.94
C PRO A 201 -5.99 -24.55 -10.93
N GLN A 202 -5.52 -25.75 -11.28
CA GLN A 202 -4.71 -26.59 -10.38
C GLN A 202 -3.37 -25.95 -10.00
N GLU A 203 -2.87 -25.05 -10.85
CA GLU A 203 -1.62 -24.31 -10.65
C GLU A 203 -1.81 -23.05 -9.79
N MET A 204 -3.04 -22.73 -9.35
CA MET A 204 -3.28 -21.60 -8.45
C MET A 204 -2.44 -21.76 -7.19
N PHE A 205 -1.71 -20.72 -6.81
CA PHE A 205 -0.90 -20.75 -5.60
C PHE A 205 -0.87 -19.41 -4.88
N PHE A 206 -0.55 -19.50 -3.59
CA PHE A 206 -0.49 -18.37 -2.68
C PHE A 206 0.78 -18.45 -1.87
N ALA A 207 1.31 -17.29 -1.50
CA ALA A 207 2.59 -17.20 -0.84
C ALA A 207 2.68 -16.00 0.10
N ALA A 208 3.45 -16.19 1.16
CA ALA A 208 3.91 -15.11 2.02
C ALA A 208 5.45 -15.07 2.04
N ILE A 209 6.00 -13.88 1.85
CA ILE A 209 7.44 -13.63 1.72
C ILE A 209 7.81 -12.53 2.73
N ASP A 210 8.61 -12.87 3.73
CA ASP A 210 9.18 -11.90 4.68
C ASP A 210 10.46 -11.32 4.08
N ASN A 211 10.49 -10.02 3.84
CA ASN A 211 11.71 -9.29 3.49
C ASN A 211 12.19 -8.51 4.72
N HIS A 212 13.10 -9.10 5.48
CA HIS A 212 13.69 -8.46 6.66
C HIS A 212 15.09 -7.96 6.36
N ASN A 213 15.30 -6.64 6.40
CA ASN A 213 16.59 -6.01 6.11
C ASN A 213 17.21 -6.45 4.77
N GLY A 214 16.36 -6.65 3.74
CA GLY A 214 16.78 -7.10 2.41
C GLY A 214 16.97 -8.62 2.29
N ARG A 215 16.80 -9.38 3.37
CA ARG A 215 16.88 -10.85 3.37
C ARG A 215 15.47 -11.42 3.23
N LEU A 216 15.28 -12.18 2.15
CA LEU A 216 14.01 -12.83 1.84
C LEU A 216 13.92 -14.18 2.56
N ASN A 217 12.81 -14.39 3.25
CA ASN A 217 12.44 -15.64 3.92
C ASN A 217 11.04 -16.05 3.47
N TYR A 218 10.92 -17.25 2.92
CA TYR A 218 9.72 -17.75 2.27
C TYR A 218 9.76 -19.27 2.19
N ASN A 219 8.63 -19.91 1.89
CA ASN A 219 8.57 -21.36 1.78
C ASN A 219 9.11 -21.84 0.41
N ASN A 220 9.84 -22.96 0.41
CA ASN A 220 10.58 -23.49 -0.75
C ASN A 220 9.72 -23.85 -1.99
N GLY A 221 8.39 -23.72 -1.93
CA GLY A 221 7.48 -23.98 -3.04
C GLY A 221 7.31 -22.81 -4.03
N ILE A 222 7.96 -21.67 -3.79
CA ILE A 222 7.81 -20.47 -4.62
C ILE A 222 8.99 -20.37 -5.60
N ALA A 223 8.67 -20.16 -6.88
CA ALA A 223 9.66 -19.94 -7.93
C ALA A 223 10.57 -18.74 -7.62
N LYS A 224 11.88 -18.89 -7.85
CA LYS A 224 12.88 -17.86 -7.52
C LYS A 224 12.66 -16.57 -8.30
N GLU A 225 12.16 -16.67 -9.51
CA GLU A 225 11.85 -15.58 -10.42
C GLU A 225 10.84 -14.62 -9.79
N ILE A 226 9.79 -15.17 -9.16
CA ILE A 226 8.76 -14.41 -8.45
C ILE A 226 9.36 -13.76 -7.20
N VAL A 227 10.15 -14.50 -6.44
CA VAL A 227 10.79 -13.96 -5.23
C VAL A 227 11.76 -12.83 -5.56
N ASN A 228 12.47 -12.92 -6.69
CA ASN A 228 13.46 -11.93 -7.10
C ASN A 228 12.86 -10.54 -7.34
N GLN A 229 11.59 -10.43 -7.73
CA GLN A 229 10.92 -9.14 -7.91
C GLN A 229 10.79 -8.35 -6.59
N PHE A 230 10.84 -9.04 -5.45
CA PHE A 230 10.72 -8.45 -4.11
C PHE A 230 12.05 -8.13 -3.45
N LYS A 231 13.18 -8.21 -4.18
CA LYS A 231 14.52 -7.83 -3.67
C LYS A 231 14.75 -6.32 -3.61
N GLY A 232 13.95 -5.52 -4.32
CA GLY A 232 14.13 -4.07 -4.38
C GLY A 232 13.94 -3.37 -3.02
N SER A 233 14.62 -2.23 -2.84
CA SER A 233 14.59 -1.44 -1.59
C SER A 233 13.18 -1.03 -1.13
N LYS A 234 12.24 -0.85 -2.07
CA LYS A 234 10.83 -0.55 -1.77
C LYS A 234 10.11 -1.67 -0.99
N PHE A 235 10.64 -2.88 -1.02
CA PHE A 235 10.11 -4.05 -0.34
C PHE A 235 10.90 -4.41 0.93
N THR A 236 11.97 -3.68 1.23
CA THR A 236 12.71 -3.88 2.49
C THR A 236 11.79 -3.64 3.68
N ASN A 237 11.84 -4.54 4.66
CA ASN A 237 11.01 -4.53 5.87
C ASN A 237 9.51 -4.63 5.59
N LYS A 238 9.16 -5.35 4.52
CA LYS A 238 7.78 -5.68 4.18
C LYS A 238 7.52 -7.19 4.32
N LEU A 239 6.31 -7.52 4.73
CA LEU A 239 5.70 -8.81 4.44
C LEU A 239 4.96 -8.69 3.10
N ILE A 240 5.31 -9.51 2.14
CA ILE A 240 4.63 -9.60 0.86
C ILE A 240 3.67 -10.78 0.89
N LEU A 241 2.40 -10.53 0.61
CA LEU A 241 1.37 -11.53 0.37
C LEU A 241 1.11 -11.58 -1.13
N PHE A 242 1.24 -12.75 -1.72
CA PHE A 242 1.22 -12.96 -3.16
C PHE A 242 0.15 -14.00 -3.52
N ALA A 243 -0.60 -13.70 -4.58
CA ALA A 243 -1.63 -14.58 -5.12
C ALA A 243 -1.43 -14.72 -6.63
N ASN A 244 -1.46 -15.95 -7.13
CA ASN A 244 -1.35 -16.24 -8.56
C ASN A 244 -2.42 -17.25 -8.96
N MET A 245 -3.12 -16.95 -10.06
CA MET A 245 -4.25 -17.75 -10.55
C MET A 245 -3.81 -19.06 -11.21
N GLY A 246 -2.53 -19.20 -11.57
CA GLY A 246 -2.04 -20.26 -12.46
C GLY A 246 -2.43 -20.02 -13.91
N ALA A 247 -2.08 -20.97 -14.79
CA ALA A 247 -2.41 -20.89 -16.22
C ALA A 247 -3.92 -20.67 -16.44
N SER A 248 -4.28 -19.54 -17.06
CA SER A 248 -5.66 -19.10 -17.25
C SER A 248 -5.88 -18.35 -18.55
N SER A 249 -7.15 -18.15 -18.93
CA SER A 249 -7.52 -17.32 -20.08
C SER A 249 -7.29 -15.83 -19.79
N ALA A 250 -7.11 -15.04 -20.85
CA ALA A 250 -6.90 -13.58 -20.78
C ALA A 250 -7.99 -12.78 -20.03
N GLN A 251 -9.19 -13.35 -19.90
CA GLN A 251 -10.33 -12.73 -19.20
C GLN A 251 -10.40 -13.09 -17.71
N SER A 252 -9.53 -13.98 -17.26
CA SER A 252 -9.39 -14.36 -15.85
C SER A 252 -8.43 -13.44 -15.13
N ASP A 253 -8.66 -13.21 -13.84
CA ASP A 253 -7.83 -12.32 -13.04
C ASP A 253 -7.91 -12.67 -11.55
N ILE A 254 -6.90 -12.29 -10.77
CA ILE A 254 -6.82 -12.51 -9.32
C ILE A 254 -6.40 -11.22 -8.61
N GLY A 255 -6.99 -10.95 -7.45
CA GLY A 255 -6.73 -9.72 -6.71
C GLY A 255 -6.86 -9.92 -5.21
N ILE A 256 -5.95 -9.34 -4.42
CA ILE A 256 -6.05 -9.36 -2.95
C ILE A 256 -6.94 -8.19 -2.53
N GLU A 257 -8.10 -8.48 -1.94
CA GLU A 257 -9.07 -7.47 -1.53
C GLU A 257 -8.75 -6.90 -0.15
N LYS A 258 -8.41 -7.77 0.81
CA LYS A 258 -8.37 -7.38 2.22
C LYS A 258 -7.45 -8.31 3.00
N VAL A 259 -6.68 -7.76 3.93
CA VAL A 259 -5.83 -8.54 4.84
C VAL A 259 -6.20 -8.22 6.27
N ILE A 260 -6.46 -9.25 7.05
CA ILE A 260 -6.83 -9.16 8.46
C ILE A 260 -5.86 -9.99 9.28
N VAL A 261 -5.43 -9.48 10.42
CA VAL A 261 -4.65 -10.21 11.41
C VAL A 261 -5.40 -10.29 12.72
N SER A 262 -5.42 -11.48 13.31
CA SER A 262 -6.01 -11.79 14.59
C SER A 262 -5.02 -12.67 15.36
N GLY A 263 -4.17 -12.02 16.16
CA GLY A 263 -3.05 -12.69 16.85
C GLY A 263 -2.08 -13.32 15.85
N LYS A 264 -1.88 -14.64 15.95
CA LYS A 264 -1.01 -15.42 15.04
C LYS A 264 -1.69 -15.86 13.75
N ASN A 265 -2.94 -15.47 13.52
CA ASN A 265 -3.69 -15.83 12.33
C ASN A 265 -3.80 -14.61 11.42
N MET A 266 -3.50 -14.80 10.15
CA MET A 266 -3.70 -13.82 9.09
C MET A 266 -4.68 -14.39 8.08
N THR A 267 -5.72 -13.63 7.77
CA THR A 267 -6.70 -13.96 6.74
C THR A 267 -6.54 -12.99 5.59
N VAL A 268 -6.28 -13.52 4.40
CA VAL A 268 -6.14 -12.79 3.15
C VAL A 268 -7.37 -13.09 2.31
N TYR A 269 -8.18 -12.07 2.05
CA TYR A 269 -9.35 -12.17 1.18
C TYR A 269 -8.91 -11.89 -0.24
N VAL A 270 -9.25 -12.80 -1.13
CA VAL A 270 -8.88 -12.80 -2.54
C VAL A 270 -10.16 -12.76 -3.35
N HIS A 271 -10.18 -11.92 -4.38
CA HIS A 271 -11.20 -11.93 -5.42
C HIS A 271 -10.64 -12.55 -6.69
N THR A 272 -11.44 -13.39 -7.32
CA THR A 272 -11.12 -14.04 -8.58
C THR A 272 -12.15 -13.68 -9.63
N LYS A 273 -11.68 -13.55 -10.87
CA LYS A 273 -12.52 -13.33 -12.05
C LYS A 273 -12.31 -14.45 -13.04
N SER A 274 -13.39 -14.91 -13.66
CA SER A 274 -13.32 -15.77 -14.85
C SER A 274 -14.25 -15.23 -15.93
N PRO A 275 -14.03 -15.60 -17.20
CA PRO A 275 -15.06 -15.43 -18.23
C PRO A 275 -16.33 -16.20 -17.84
N ARG A 276 -17.47 -15.72 -18.35
CA ARG A 276 -18.76 -16.42 -18.25
C ARG A 276 -18.75 -17.67 -19.14
N PRO A 277 -19.61 -18.67 -18.86
CA PRO A 277 -19.66 -19.90 -19.66
C PRO A 277 -19.95 -19.68 -21.15
N ASP A 278 -20.69 -18.63 -21.48
CA ASP A 278 -21.13 -18.23 -22.84
C ASP A 278 -20.20 -17.20 -23.50
N GLN A 279 -19.16 -16.73 -22.79
CA GLN A 279 -18.28 -15.69 -23.29
C GLN A 279 -17.19 -16.26 -24.19
N PHE A 280 -16.95 -15.65 -25.35
CA PHE A 280 -15.80 -15.95 -26.18
C PHE A 280 -14.49 -15.68 -25.41
N ILE A 281 -13.63 -16.70 -25.35
CA ILE A 281 -12.32 -16.61 -24.68
C ILE A 281 -11.20 -16.52 -25.70
N THR A 282 -10.17 -15.76 -25.36
CA THR A 282 -8.90 -15.81 -26.09
C THR A 282 -8.13 -17.03 -25.62
N MET A 283 -7.62 -17.85 -26.54
CA MET A 283 -6.81 -19.05 -26.18
C MET A 283 -5.40 -18.70 -25.68
N ASN A 284 -5.07 -17.41 -25.55
CA ASN A 284 -3.79 -17.00 -24.98
C ASN A 284 -3.77 -17.32 -23.49
N ILE A 285 -2.82 -18.16 -23.08
CA ILE A 285 -2.61 -18.54 -21.68
C ILE A 285 -1.81 -17.43 -20.99
N ILE A 286 -2.36 -16.90 -19.91
CA ILE A 286 -1.73 -15.92 -19.05
C ILE A 286 -1.65 -16.45 -17.61
N TYR A 287 -0.86 -15.77 -16.77
CA TYR A 287 -0.66 -16.11 -15.36
C TYR A 287 -0.96 -14.89 -14.48
N PRO A 288 -2.24 -14.53 -14.29
CA PRO A 288 -2.61 -13.37 -13.48
C PRO A 288 -2.06 -13.48 -12.07
N ASP A 289 -1.49 -12.40 -11.56
CA ASP A 289 -1.03 -12.27 -10.18
C ASP A 289 -1.40 -10.93 -9.56
N ASP A 290 -1.40 -10.92 -8.22
CA ASP A 290 -1.49 -9.71 -7.42
C ASP A 290 -0.66 -9.88 -6.15
N TYR A 291 -0.24 -8.76 -5.58
CA TYR A 291 0.49 -8.75 -4.33
C TYR A 291 0.13 -7.55 -3.46
N VAL A 292 0.22 -7.77 -2.14
CA VAL A 292 0.14 -6.71 -1.14
C VAL A 292 1.40 -6.75 -0.30
N ALA A 293 2.09 -5.61 -0.22
CA ALA A 293 3.23 -5.43 0.66
C ALA A 293 2.78 -4.68 1.92
N ILE A 294 2.92 -5.31 3.09
CA ILE A 294 2.52 -4.80 4.40
C ILE A 294 3.78 -4.47 5.19
N ASP A 295 3.78 -3.39 5.97
CA ASP A 295 4.87 -3.12 6.89
C ASP A 295 5.06 -4.25 7.90
N ARG A 296 6.28 -4.80 7.93
CA ARG A 296 6.63 -5.96 8.78
C ARG A 296 6.49 -5.61 10.27
N SER A 297 6.70 -4.36 10.66
CA SER A 297 6.55 -3.88 12.04
C SER A 297 5.15 -4.09 12.60
N LEU A 298 4.11 -4.21 11.75
CA LEU A 298 2.73 -4.44 12.18
C LEU A 298 2.48 -5.86 12.71
N ILE A 299 3.40 -6.77 12.46
CA ILE A 299 3.31 -8.21 12.79
C ILE A 299 4.57 -8.74 13.45
N GLU A 300 5.51 -7.86 13.79
CA GLU A 300 6.75 -8.22 14.47
C GLU A 300 6.50 -8.80 15.86
N GLY A 301 7.33 -9.76 16.27
CA GLY A 301 7.20 -10.41 17.58
C GLY A 301 6.05 -11.42 17.69
N GLN A 302 5.24 -11.63 16.65
CA GLN A 302 4.15 -12.63 16.65
C GLN A 302 4.66 -14.07 16.51
N GLY A 303 5.92 -14.26 16.10
CA GLY A 303 6.52 -15.58 15.87
C GLY A 303 6.02 -16.22 14.57
N THR A 304 5.57 -17.47 14.63
CA THR A 304 5.03 -18.16 13.45
C THR A 304 3.59 -17.73 13.17
N MET A 305 3.39 -17.07 12.03
CA MET A 305 2.07 -16.69 11.51
C MET A 305 1.47 -17.83 10.69
N LYS A 306 0.18 -18.11 10.93
CA LYS A 306 -0.67 -18.96 10.09
C LYS A 306 -1.43 -18.04 9.14
N ILE A 307 -1.30 -18.27 7.85
CA ILE A 307 -1.89 -17.42 6.81
C ILE A 307 -2.92 -18.25 6.05
N THR A 308 -4.11 -17.72 5.86
CA THR A 308 -5.22 -18.39 5.17
C THR A 308 -5.76 -17.46 4.08
N PHE A 309 -5.88 -17.98 2.87
CA PHE A 309 -6.43 -17.26 1.72
C PHE A 309 -7.87 -17.71 1.52
N ILE A 310 -8.79 -16.76 1.47
CA ILE A 310 -10.23 -16.99 1.38
C ILE A 310 -10.76 -16.26 0.15
N ASP A 311 -11.57 -16.93 -0.67
CA ASP A 311 -12.20 -16.31 -1.84
C ASP A 311 -13.41 -15.43 -1.49
N GLN A 312 -13.98 -14.78 -2.50
CA GLN A 312 -15.18 -13.94 -2.37
C GLN A 312 -16.45 -14.68 -1.90
N ASN A 313 -16.45 -16.02 -1.88
CA ASN A 313 -17.55 -16.86 -1.39
C ASN A 313 -17.30 -17.39 0.03
N GLY A 314 -16.15 -17.06 0.65
CA GLY A 314 -15.78 -17.57 1.97
C GLY A 314 -15.07 -18.92 1.96
N THR A 315 -14.71 -19.45 0.78
CA THR A 315 -14.01 -20.73 0.63
C THR A 315 -12.51 -20.54 0.88
N ILE A 316 -11.90 -21.43 1.67
CA ILE A 316 -10.44 -21.43 1.84
C ILE A 316 -9.80 -22.00 0.58
N ILE A 317 -9.05 -21.16 -0.14
CA ILE A 317 -8.40 -21.50 -1.41
C ILE A 317 -6.88 -21.67 -1.25
N GLY A 318 -6.32 -21.28 -0.11
CA GLY A 318 -4.89 -21.41 0.16
C GLY A 318 -4.56 -21.32 1.64
N LYS A 319 -3.43 -21.92 2.03
CA LYS A 319 -2.86 -21.82 3.37
C LYS A 319 -1.36 -21.69 3.28
N ASP A 320 -0.79 -20.86 4.13
CA ASP A 320 0.64 -20.70 4.26
C ASP A 320 1.06 -20.54 5.72
N LYS A 321 2.34 -20.73 6.02
CA LYS A 321 2.93 -20.51 7.34
C LYS A 321 4.26 -19.82 7.19
N LEU A 322 4.44 -18.73 7.92
CA LEU A 322 5.66 -17.94 7.84
C LEU A 322 6.20 -17.65 9.25
N LYS A 323 7.49 -17.92 9.44
CA LYS A 323 8.18 -17.63 10.69
C LYS A 323 8.73 -16.21 10.67
N ILE A 324 8.15 -15.33 11.47
CA ILE A 324 8.62 -13.95 11.66
C ILE A 324 9.57 -13.95 12.86
N LYS A 325 10.86 -13.80 12.59
CA LYS A 325 11.88 -13.71 13.65
C LYS A 325 11.82 -12.32 14.28
N LYS A 326 11.84 -12.26 15.61
CA LYS A 326 12.12 -11.04 16.36
C LYS A 326 13.64 -10.94 16.46
N GLU A 327 14.22 -9.81 16.07
CA GLU A 327 15.61 -9.46 16.39
C GLU A 327 15.61 -8.46 17.53
#